data_AF-B5HVE2-F1
#
_entry.id   AF-B5HVE2-F1
#
_cell.length_a   1.000
_cell.length_b   1.000
_cell.length_c   1.000
_cell.angle_alpha   90.00
_cell.angle_beta   90.00
_cell.angle_gamma   90.00
#
_symmetry.space_group_name_H-M   'P 1'
#
loop_
_entity.id
_entity.type
_entity.pdbx_description
1 polymer ?
#
loop_
_entity_poly.entity_id
_entity_poly.type
_entity_poly.pdbx_seq_one_letter_code
_entity_poly.pdbx_strand_id
1 'polypeptide(L)' 'MGTTWAELAYRYDDSGLGARQVVDHRFQAADGTLYAIRATGPASLTPALVREPLTRALASFCPADTECR' A
#
# COMPACT_ATOMS: atom_id res chain seq x y z
N MET A 1 -8.94 -14.82 14.59
CA MET A 1 -8.07 -14.80 13.40
C MET A 1 -7.45 -13.41 13.33
N GLY A 2 -6.18 -13.30 13.67
CA GLY A 2 -5.47 -12.03 13.66
C GLY A 2 -5.15 -11.67 12.22
N THR A 3 -5.59 -10.52 11.76
CA THR A 3 -5.19 -10.01 10.47
C THR A 3 -3.72 -9.59 10.58
N THR A 4 -2.79 -10.36 10.03
CA THR A 4 -1.34 -10.11 10.07
C THR A 4 -0.94 -8.98 9.12
N TRP A 5 -1.65 -7.85 9.21
CA TRP A 5 -1.31 -6.65 8.48
C TRP A 5 -1.12 -5.47 9.41
N ALA A 6 -0.29 -4.54 8.96
CA ALA A 6 -0.07 -3.24 9.58
C ALA A 6 -0.13 -2.16 8.50
N GLU A 7 -0.68 -1.02 8.86
CA GLU A 7 -0.81 0.12 7.95
C GLU A 7 -0.27 1.39 8.60
N LEU A 8 0.48 2.16 7.82
CA LEU A 8 1.01 3.45 8.21
C LEU A 8 0.63 4.50 7.16
N ALA A 9 -0.07 5.54 7.59
CA ALA A 9 -0.33 6.73 6.79
C ALA A 9 0.54 7.89 7.28
N TYR A 10 1.29 8.52 6.38
CA TYR A 10 2.21 9.61 6.74
C TYR A 10 2.38 10.61 5.60
N ARG A 11 2.96 11.77 5.95
CA ARG A 11 3.33 12.84 5.03
C ARG A 11 4.79 13.19 5.20
N TYR A 12 5.42 13.63 4.12
CA TYR A 12 6.79 14.13 4.13
C TYR A 12 6.99 15.13 2.99
N ASP A 13 7.98 16.01 3.11
CA ASP A 13 8.40 16.90 2.04
C ASP A 13 9.53 16.27 1.24
N ASP A 14 9.29 16.07 -0.07
CA ASP A 14 10.30 15.58 -1.00
C ASP A 14 11.02 16.76 -1.67
N SER A 15 12.35 16.70 -1.77
CA SER A 15 13.16 17.81 -2.30
C SER A 15 12.99 18.06 -3.80
N GLY A 16 12.49 17.09 -4.57
CA GLY A 16 12.22 17.24 -6.01
C GLY A 16 10.73 17.26 -6.35
N LEU A 17 9.90 16.57 -5.58
CA LEU A 17 8.48 16.35 -5.87
C LEU A 17 7.52 17.15 -4.97
N GLY A 18 8.06 17.90 -4.00
CA GLY A 18 7.29 18.65 -3.01
C GLY A 18 6.57 17.77 -1.99
N ALA A 19 5.62 18.34 -1.26
CA ALA A 19 4.88 17.65 -0.20
C ALA A 19 4.16 16.39 -0.71
N ARG A 20 4.35 15.27 0.00
CA ARG A 20 3.81 13.94 -0.33
C ARG A 20 2.91 13.43 0.77
N GLN A 21 1.96 12.58 0.39
CA GLN A 21 1.21 11.72 1.30
C GLN A 21 1.32 10.26 0.87
N VAL A 22 1.39 9.37 1.84
CA VAL A 22 1.66 7.94 1.64
C VAL A 22 0.70 7.12 2.47
N VAL A 23 0.30 5.97 1.92
CA VAL A 23 -0.20 4.85 2.71
C VAL A 23 0.67 3.62 2.41
N ASP A 24 1.35 3.12 3.44
CA ASP A 24 2.17 1.90 3.43
C ASP A 24 1.38 0.78 4.11
N HIS A 25 1.08 -0.28 3.37
CA HIS A 25 0.36 -1.45 3.87
C HIS A 25 1.26 -2.68 3.78
N ARG A 26 1.49 -3.32 4.93
CA ARG A 26 2.33 -4.52 5.05
C ARG A 26 1.48 -5.67 5.54
N PHE A 27 1.64 -6.84 4.92
CA PHE A 27 0.81 -8.00 5.19
C PHE A 27 1.58 -9.29 4.95
N GLN A 28 1.18 -10.37 5.61
CA GLN A 28 1.61 -11.71 5.23
C GLN A 28 0.67 -12.26 4.15
N ALA A 29 1.19 -12.72 3.03
CA ALA A 29 0.39 -13.34 1.97
C ALA A 29 0.18 -14.84 2.21
N ALA A 30 -0.56 -15.50 1.29
CA ALA A 30 -0.94 -16.91 1.43
C ALA A 30 0.25 -17.87 1.37
N ASP A 31 1.38 -17.46 0.78
CA ASP A 31 2.65 -18.19 0.76
C ASP A 31 3.42 -18.08 2.10
N GLY A 32 2.88 -17.32 3.07
CA GLY A 32 3.53 -17.06 4.35
C GLY A 32 4.60 -15.96 4.30
N THR A 33 4.87 -15.36 3.14
CA THR A 33 5.86 -14.30 2.97
C THR A 33 5.28 -12.94 3.37
N LEU A 34 6.14 -12.07 3.93
CA LEU A 34 5.78 -10.69 4.23
C LEU A 34 5.97 -9.80 2.99
N TYR A 35 4.91 -9.10 2.61
CA TYR A 35 4.86 -8.15 1.50
C TYR A 35 4.51 -6.75 1.98
N ALA A 36 4.82 -5.76 1.13
CA ALA A 36 4.43 -4.38 1.31
C ALA A 36 3.92 -3.80 -0.01
N ILE A 37 2.78 -3.11 0.03
CA ILE A 37 2.30 -2.27 -1.07
C ILE A 37 2.18 -0.85 -0.53
N ARG A 38 2.81 0.08 -1.24
CA ARG A 38 2.81 1.50 -0.90
C ARG A 38 2.17 2.31 -2.02
N ALA A 39 1.17 3.12 -1.67
CA ALA A 39 0.64 4.15 -2.57
C ALA A 39 1.10 5.54 -2.11
N THR A 40 1.47 6.40 -3.06
CA THR A 40 2.01 7.73 -2.79
C THR A 40 1.48 8.74 -3.79
N GLY A 41 1.08 9.92 -3.31
CA GLY A 41 0.62 11.03 -4.16
C GLY A 41 1.05 12.39 -3.61
N PRO A 42 0.88 13.50 -4.37
CA PRO A 42 1.01 14.84 -3.83
C PRO A 42 0.13 15.04 -2.59
N ALA A 43 0.60 15.78 -1.60
CA ALA A 43 -0.15 16.03 -0.37
C ALA A 43 -1.45 16.83 -0.61
N SER A 44 -1.56 17.52 -1.75
CA SER A 44 -2.76 18.24 -2.18
C SER A 44 -3.88 17.34 -2.72
N LEU A 45 -3.58 16.08 -3.06
CA LEU A 45 -4.63 15.13 -3.45
C LEU A 45 -5.55 14.82 -2.27
N THR A 46 -6.79 14.46 -2.56
CA THR A 46 -7.66 13.87 -1.55
C THR A 46 -7.07 12.50 -1.13
N PRO A 47 -7.11 12.13 0.17
CA PRO A 47 -6.56 10.85 0.63
C PRO A 47 -7.16 9.63 -0.08
N ALA A 48 -8.42 9.73 -0.50
CA ALA A 48 -9.12 8.67 -1.24
C ALA A 48 -8.42 8.32 -2.56
N LEU A 49 -7.86 9.31 -3.28
CA LEU A 49 -7.13 9.09 -4.53
C LEU A 49 -5.78 8.37 -4.33
N VAL A 50 -5.24 8.39 -3.11
CA VAL A 50 -4.05 7.60 -2.76
C VAL A 50 -4.44 6.23 -2.23
N ARG A 51 -5.55 6.13 -1.48
CA ARG A 51 -6.09 4.87 -0.95
C ARG A 51 -6.61 3.94 -2.05
N GLU A 52 -7.33 4.45 -3.03
CA GLU A 52 -8.02 3.64 -4.04
C GLU A 52 -7.05 2.77 -4.89
N PRO A 53 -5.91 3.29 -5.40
CA PRO A 53 -4.90 2.44 -6.04
C PRO A 53 -4.35 1.34 -5.14
N LEU A 54 -4.15 1.62 -3.84
CA LEU A 54 -3.69 0.63 -2.87
C LEU A 54 -4.72 -0.47 -2.65
N THR A 55 -6.00 -0.11 -2.50
CA THR A 55 -7.09 -1.09 -2.38
C THR A 55 -7.14 -2.00 -3.61
N ARG A 56 -7.03 -1.45 -4.82
CA ARG A 56 -6.97 -2.25 -6.05
C ARG A 56 -5.78 -3.20 -6.06
N ALA A 57 -4.59 -2.69 -5.73
CA ALA A 57 -3.37 -3.49 -5.73
C ALA A 57 -3.42 -4.64 -4.72
N LEU A 58 -3.98 -4.40 -3.52
CA LEU A 58 -4.19 -5.45 -2.52
C LEU A 58 -5.21 -6.50 -2.99
N ALA A 59 -6.31 -6.07 -3.63
CA ALA A 59 -7.34 -6.97 -4.13
C ALA A 59 -6.86 -7.84 -5.31
N SER A 60 -5.88 -7.36 -6.09
CA SER A 60 -5.29 -8.08 -7.22
C SER A 60 -3.96 -8.75 -6.90
N PHE A 61 -3.50 -8.69 -5.64
CA PHE A 61 -2.16 -9.16 -5.30
C PHE A 61 -2.09 -10.69 -5.38
N CYS A 62 -1.13 -11.19 -6.16
CA CYS A 62 -0.83 -12.60 -6.26
C CYS A 62 0.67 -12.83 -6.07
N PRO A 63 1.11 -13.52 -4.99
CA PRO A 63 2.50 -13.94 -4.85
C PRO A 63 2.96 -14.79 -6.05
N ALA A 64 4.26 -14.72 -6.34
CA ALA A 64 4.86 -15.64 -7.32
C ALA A 64 4.64 -17.09 -6.89
N ASP A 65 4.51 -17.99 -7.86
CA ASP A 65 4.32 -19.43 -7.64
C ASP A 65 3.06 -19.80 -6.84
N THR A 66 2.08 -18.89 -6.78
CA THR A 66 0.74 -19.16 -6.22
C THR A 66 -0.33 -19.07 -7.31
N GLU A 67 -1.35 -19.93 -7.22
CA GLU A 67 -2.54 -19.80 -8.05
C GLU A 67 -3.54 -18.84 -7.37
N CYS A 68 -3.74 -17.67 -7.97
CA CYS A 68 -4.75 -16.70 -7.54
C CYS A 68 -5.89 -16.66 -8.55
N ARG A 69 -7.11 -16.37 -8.08
CA ARG A 69 -8.31 -16.18 -8.91
C ARG A 69 -8.70 -14.71 -8.97
#